data_AF-A0A2V2A6D3-F1
#
_entry.id   AF-A0A2V2A6D3-F1
#
_cell.length_a   1.000
_cell.length_b   1.000
_cell.length_c   1.000
_cell.angle_alpha   90.00
_cell.angle_beta   90.00
_cell.angle_gamma   90.00
#
_symmetry.space_group_name_H-M   'P 1'
#
loop_
_entity.id
_entity.type
_entity.pdbx_description
1 polymer ?
#
loop_
_entity_poly.entity_id
_entity_poly.type
_entity_poly.pdbx_seq_one_letter_code
_entity_poly.pdbx_strand_id
1 'polypeptide(L)'
;MAKHDVQLVATKGVFMGLAKQNMLFHQCISELVDNAVASTQPSKKFRVEIIFQPVDNNKIGVYVVDNGLGMSLEILEEALQLGRTPSPDSDRLHEHGFGLKNSLATLTRGDGYWKIWTKQPEGKISSVEGPFGPTMQLEDNDQFPDNDFLPAEISTLVYAETTLEYIRTVQGRGGPTNDLIKLRRWLIEHLGVFYRGYLELDKSTGDNQGTIQVSIEKDRMRVPPVHVPFGRSEIKYFEVEFGSKVYKVEYEYGTLDEVKCESLVSNNKNQYYYLNNIPTQGIDIRLGKRVLATSMFDHIWKTKNGTSQLNRHNTYNDFVGELRIPNIPRGFLTTVNNKTDFNLDDQGWNKIFEQLNNFPPPKDVRQETEKELKQKWIDMIKATTPEDDVTDEYSVWSSGVKIDVYREKADGNVIIYELKVGDAQPIHLYQLIMYWDGLELQEIIPTEAILLVVNYSTRIEDMVNKINSKLITPLGNSYNIRVEKHSDRNL
;
A
#
# COMPACT_ATOMS: atom_id res chain seq x y z
N MET A 1 45.99 17.17 4.61
CA MET A 1 44.55 17.42 4.37
C MET A 1 44.19 18.75 5.01
N ALA A 2 43.52 19.63 4.28
CA ALA A 2 43.01 20.88 4.86
C ALA A 2 41.83 20.55 5.77
N LYS A 3 41.75 21.22 6.92
CA LYS A 3 40.67 21.07 7.91
C LYS A 3 39.96 22.41 8.05
N HIS A 4 38.64 22.37 8.08
CA HIS A 4 37.77 23.54 8.14
C HIS A 4 36.79 23.34 9.29
N ASP A 5 36.85 24.19 10.32
CA ASP A 5 35.95 24.10 11.46
C ASP A 5 34.65 24.86 11.15
N VAL A 6 33.52 24.18 11.29
CA VAL A 6 32.18 24.72 11.07
C VAL A 6 31.44 24.79 12.39
N GLN A 7 30.97 25.99 12.75
CA GLN A 7 30.14 26.21 13.93
C GLN A 7 28.67 25.97 13.58
N LEU A 8 28.01 25.07 14.30
CA LEU A 8 26.58 24.82 14.16
C LEU A 8 25.79 25.65 15.18
N VAL A 9 24.72 26.29 14.73
CA VAL A 9 23.82 27.08 15.60
C VAL A 9 22.88 26.15 16.39
N ALA A 10 23.46 25.25 17.18
CA ALA A 10 22.72 24.25 17.94
C ALA A 10 23.53 23.70 19.12
N THR A 11 22.86 23.33 20.20
CA THR A 11 23.50 22.67 21.34
C THR A 11 23.45 21.15 21.17
N LYS A 12 24.32 20.44 21.91
CA LYS A 12 24.28 18.96 21.97
C LYS A 12 22.89 18.42 22.36
N GLY A 13 22.18 19.13 23.24
CA GLY A 13 20.82 18.76 23.65
C GLY A 13 19.80 18.85 22.51
N VAL A 14 19.94 19.82 21.60
CA VAL A 14 19.08 19.94 20.42
C VAL A 14 19.27 18.73 19.50
N PHE A 15 20.52 18.33 19.21
CA PHE A 15 20.81 17.17 18.37
C PHE A 15 20.32 15.85 18.96
N MET A 16 20.44 15.67 20.28
CA MET A 16 19.85 14.52 20.97
C MET A 16 18.31 14.51 20.87
N GLY A 17 17.68 15.69 20.81
CA GLY A 17 16.25 15.82 20.55
C GLY A 17 15.85 15.42 19.13
N LEU A 18 16.71 15.66 18.12
CA LEU A 18 16.45 15.24 16.73
C LEU A 18 16.44 13.72 16.57
N ALA A 19 17.18 12.98 17.40
CA ALA A 19 17.14 11.52 17.39
C ALA A 19 15.82 10.94 17.96
N LYS A 20 15.00 11.78 18.63
CA LYS A 20 13.74 11.38 19.29
C LYS A 20 12.51 11.78 18.47
N GLN A 21 12.60 11.73 17.15
CA GLN A 21 11.53 12.13 16.22
C GLN A 21 10.58 10.97 15.82
N ASN A 22 10.72 9.80 16.46
CA ASN A 22 9.92 8.60 16.21
C ASN A 22 9.86 8.19 14.72
N MET A 23 10.95 8.45 13.98
CA MET A 23 11.08 7.98 12.61
C MET A 23 11.45 6.50 12.60
N LEU A 24 10.88 5.76 11.65
CA LEU A 24 11.26 4.38 11.36
C LEU A 24 12.42 4.36 10.35
N PHE A 25 13.11 3.22 10.25
CA PHE A 25 14.29 3.08 9.42
C PHE A 25 14.05 3.48 7.96
N HIS A 26 12.98 2.99 7.34
CA HIS A 26 12.65 3.31 5.94
C HIS A 26 12.35 4.81 5.74
N GLN A 27 11.84 5.51 6.75
CA GLN A 27 11.59 6.96 6.69
C GLN A 27 12.91 7.73 6.73
N CYS A 28 13.87 7.33 7.58
CA CYS A 28 15.22 7.89 7.57
C CYS A 28 15.91 7.68 6.22
N ILE A 29 15.84 6.48 5.66
CA ILE A 29 16.38 6.20 4.32
C ILE A 29 15.70 7.04 3.25
N SER A 30 14.38 7.23 3.34
CA SER A 30 13.63 8.05 2.38
C SER A 30 14.08 9.52 2.38
N GLU A 31 14.42 10.10 3.54
CA GLU A 31 14.99 11.46 3.56
C GLU A 31 16.33 11.55 2.82
N LEU A 32 17.17 10.50 2.90
CA LEU A 32 18.44 10.46 2.17
C LEU A 32 18.22 10.24 0.66
N VAL A 33 17.27 9.38 0.29
CA VAL A 33 16.89 9.14 -1.11
C VAL A 33 16.24 10.39 -1.72
N ASP A 34 15.39 11.10 -0.99
CA ASP A 34 14.80 12.37 -1.41
C ASP A 34 15.90 13.38 -1.79
N ASN A 35 16.93 13.54 -0.95
CA ASN A 35 18.06 14.42 -1.24
C ASN A 35 18.86 13.96 -2.46
N ALA A 36 19.08 12.65 -2.60
CA ALA A 36 19.80 12.08 -3.74
C ALA A 36 19.04 12.27 -5.08
N VAL A 37 17.71 12.09 -5.08
CA VAL A 37 16.88 12.33 -6.27
C VAL A 37 16.86 13.82 -6.61
N ALA A 38 16.70 14.69 -5.61
CA ALA A 38 16.68 16.14 -5.80
C ALA A 38 18.02 16.73 -6.27
N SER A 39 19.15 16.08 -5.97
CA SER A 39 20.47 16.53 -6.39
C SER A 39 20.83 16.09 -7.82
N THR A 40 19.92 15.43 -8.53
CA THR A 40 20.18 14.87 -9.86
C THR A 40 20.27 15.97 -10.92
N GLN A 41 21.27 15.85 -11.80
CA GLN A 41 21.43 16.76 -12.94
C GLN A 41 20.29 16.55 -13.96
N PRO A 42 19.70 17.61 -14.54
CA PRO A 42 18.58 17.49 -15.47
C PRO A 42 18.82 16.59 -16.68
N SER A 43 20.08 16.44 -17.11
CA SER A 43 20.48 15.60 -18.25
C SER A 43 20.83 14.16 -17.90
N LYS A 44 20.83 13.79 -16.61
CA LYS A 44 21.20 12.46 -16.14
C LYS A 44 20.02 11.76 -15.47
N LYS A 45 20.00 10.43 -15.57
CA LYS A 45 19.15 9.59 -14.74
C LYS A 45 19.75 9.49 -13.34
N PHE A 46 18.91 9.62 -12.31
CA PHE A 46 19.37 9.45 -10.94
C PHE A 46 19.74 7.98 -10.68
N ARG A 47 20.75 7.76 -9.84
CA ARG A 47 21.10 6.46 -9.29
C ARG A 47 21.29 6.60 -7.80
N VAL A 48 20.57 5.79 -7.04
CA VAL A 48 20.73 5.70 -5.59
C VAL A 48 21.00 4.24 -5.20
N GLU A 49 22.06 3.99 -4.47
CA GLU A 49 22.39 2.67 -3.93
C GLU A 49 22.37 2.72 -2.39
N ILE A 50 21.50 1.92 -1.77
CA ILE A 50 21.49 1.69 -0.32
C ILE A 50 22.18 0.37 -0.04
N ILE A 51 23.23 0.34 0.76
CA ILE A 51 24.06 -0.86 0.96
C ILE A 51 24.16 -1.17 2.45
N PHE A 52 23.82 -2.40 2.82
CA PHE A 52 24.05 -2.94 4.16
C PHE A 52 25.38 -3.69 4.20
N GLN A 53 26.21 -3.34 5.16
CA GLN A 53 27.45 -4.04 5.49
C GLN A 53 27.37 -4.50 6.95
N PRO A 54 27.34 -5.81 7.23
CA PRO A 54 27.46 -6.30 8.60
C PRO A 54 28.80 -5.85 9.22
N VAL A 55 28.76 -5.15 10.34
CA VAL A 55 29.95 -4.70 11.07
C VAL A 55 30.28 -5.67 12.20
N ASP A 56 29.24 -6.08 12.95
CA ASP A 56 29.30 -7.15 13.94
C ASP A 56 27.93 -7.85 14.05
N ASN A 57 27.74 -8.68 15.09
CA ASN A 57 26.52 -9.46 15.30
C ASN A 57 25.22 -8.62 15.44
N ASN A 58 25.32 -7.33 15.81
CA ASN A 58 24.16 -6.47 16.03
C ASN A 58 24.27 -5.11 15.33
N LYS A 59 25.45 -4.71 14.85
CA LYS A 59 25.68 -3.48 14.11
C LYS A 59 25.77 -3.70 12.61
N ILE A 60 25.09 -2.83 11.88
CA ILE A 60 25.08 -2.78 10.42
C ILE A 60 25.52 -1.39 10.00
N GLY A 61 26.54 -1.33 9.14
CA GLY A 61 26.90 -0.13 8.40
C GLY A 61 25.92 0.06 7.24
N VAL A 62 25.33 1.24 7.14
CA VAL A 62 24.40 1.60 6.08
C VAL A 62 25.04 2.68 5.23
N TYR A 63 25.24 2.38 3.95
CA TYR A 63 25.68 3.34 2.96
C TYR A 63 24.49 3.81 2.12
N VAL A 64 24.41 5.10 1.83
CA VAL A 64 23.52 5.67 0.81
C VAL A 64 24.39 6.45 -0.17
N VAL A 65 24.41 6.01 -1.42
CA VAL A 65 25.29 6.52 -2.46
C VAL A 65 24.47 7.11 -3.60
N ASP A 66 24.86 8.27 -4.10
CA ASP A 66 24.23 8.88 -5.27
C ASP A 66 25.22 9.37 -6.34
N ASN A 67 24.71 9.60 -7.55
CA ASN A 67 25.42 10.17 -8.69
C ASN A 67 24.97 11.61 -9.02
N GLY A 68 24.52 12.35 -8.01
CA GLY A 68 24.00 13.70 -8.14
C GLY A 68 25.07 14.76 -8.41
N LEU A 69 24.75 16.01 -8.08
CA LEU A 69 25.65 17.17 -8.22
C LEU A 69 26.77 17.22 -7.17
N GLY A 70 26.61 16.50 -6.06
CA GLY A 70 27.46 16.66 -4.88
C GLY A 70 27.36 18.05 -4.25
N MET A 71 28.18 18.30 -3.24
CA MET A 71 28.21 19.58 -2.52
C MET A 71 29.63 20.17 -2.56
N SER A 72 29.72 21.49 -2.68
CA SER A 72 30.97 22.21 -2.34
C SER A 72 31.13 22.26 -0.82
N LEU A 73 32.28 22.73 -0.35
CA LEU A 73 32.53 22.92 1.08
C LEU A 73 31.46 23.84 1.71
N GLU A 74 31.12 24.93 1.03
CA GLU A 74 30.12 25.89 1.48
C GLU A 74 28.75 25.23 1.55
N ILE A 75 28.31 24.54 0.49
CA ILE A 75 27.02 23.85 0.47
C ILE A 75 26.95 22.77 1.56
N LEU A 76 28.04 22.04 1.81
CA LEU A 76 28.11 21.05 2.88
C LEU A 76 27.97 21.72 4.25
N GLU A 77 28.63 22.85 4.48
CA GLU A 77 28.45 23.67 5.68
C GLU A 77 26.98 24.12 5.82
N GLU A 78 26.34 24.60 4.75
CA GLU A 78 24.93 25.00 4.79
C GLU A 78 24.01 23.82 5.12
N ALA A 79 24.28 22.65 4.55
CA ALA A 79 23.50 21.43 4.74
C ALA A 79 23.53 20.95 6.20
N LEU A 80 24.61 21.22 6.93
CA LEU A 80 24.77 20.87 8.35
C LEU A 80 23.98 21.80 9.28
N GLN A 81 23.67 23.04 8.88
CA GLN A 81 22.92 23.98 9.71
C GLN A 81 21.47 23.52 9.91
N LEU A 82 20.93 23.68 11.13
CA LEU A 82 19.55 23.36 11.45
C LEU A 82 18.59 24.45 10.97
N GLY A 83 17.44 24.05 10.43
CA GLY A 83 16.37 24.97 10.06
C GLY A 83 16.69 25.93 8.92
N ARG A 84 17.80 25.72 8.20
CA ARG A 84 18.09 26.49 7.00
C ARG A 84 17.20 26.00 5.87
N THR A 85 16.16 26.78 5.58
CA THR A 85 15.22 26.46 4.50
C THR A 85 15.94 26.56 3.15
N PRO A 86 15.84 25.53 2.31
CA PRO A 86 16.40 25.57 0.96
C PRO A 86 15.80 26.72 0.14
N SER A 87 16.54 27.18 -0.88
CA SER A 87 16.07 28.25 -1.79
C SER A 87 14.65 27.96 -2.29
N PRO A 88 13.77 28.97 -2.46
CA PRO A 88 12.44 28.80 -3.03
C PRO A 88 12.42 28.05 -4.37
N ASP A 89 13.51 28.13 -5.15
CA ASP A 89 13.66 27.48 -6.45
C ASP A 89 14.17 26.03 -6.37
N SER A 90 14.47 25.52 -5.18
CA SER A 90 14.98 24.15 -4.99
C SER A 90 13.86 23.10 -5.02
N ASP A 91 14.22 21.89 -5.47
CA ASP A 91 13.30 20.75 -5.60
C ASP A 91 12.46 20.55 -4.33
N ARG A 92 11.16 20.31 -4.48
CA ARG A 92 10.21 20.18 -3.39
C ARG A 92 10.55 19.07 -2.39
N LEU A 93 11.30 18.05 -2.82
CA LEU A 93 11.84 17.03 -1.92
C LEU A 93 12.70 17.63 -0.79
N HIS A 94 13.24 18.85 -0.95
CA HIS A 94 13.97 19.59 0.07
C HIS A 94 13.09 20.55 0.90
N GLU A 95 11.96 20.11 1.45
CA GLU A 95 10.94 21.02 2.01
C GLU A 95 11.42 21.84 3.23
N HIS A 96 11.94 21.17 4.27
CA HIS A 96 12.09 21.78 5.61
C HIS A 96 13.51 22.07 6.06
N GLY A 97 14.53 21.61 5.33
CA GLY A 97 15.92 21.77 5.75
C GLY A 97 16.31 20.98 7.02
N PHE A 98 15.52 19.97 7.43
CA PHE A 98 15.81 19.11 8.58
C PHE A 98 16.09 17.63 8.21
N GLY A 99 15.69 17.18 7.02
CA GLY A 99 15.68 15.76 6.63
C GLY A 99 17.00 15.02 6.84
N LEU A 100 18.11 15.54 6.31
CA LEU A 100 19.44 14.94 6.47
C LEU A 100 19.84 14.78 7.96
N LYS A 101 19.65 15.83 8.75
CA LYS A 101 20.04 15.85 10.17
C LYS A 101 19.17 14.90 10.99
N ASN A 102 17.86 14.92 10.79
CA ASN A 102 16.93 14.03 11.46
C ASN A 102 17.22 12.57 11.12
N SER A 103 17.47 12.28 9.84
CA SER A 103 17.82 10.93 9.39
C SER A 103 19.10 10.43 10.05
N LEU A 104 20.19 11.20 9.98
CA LEU A 104 21.48 10.80 10.56
C LEU A 104 21.43 10.67 12.08
N ALA A 105 20.83 11.65 12.77
CA ALA A 105 20.67 11.60 14.22
C ALA A 105 19.82 10.38 14.65
N THR A 106 18.73 10.08 13.94
CA THR A 106 17.87 8.94 14.30
C THR A 106 18.52 7.60 13.97
N LEU A 107 19.13 7.45 12.77
CA LEU A 107 19.85 6.23 12.36
C LEU A 107 20.93 5.82 13.37
N THR A 108 21.61 6.82 13.92
CA THR A 108 22.73 6.65 14.86
C THR A 108 22.35 6.83 16.33
N ARG A 109 21.05 6.96 16.65
CA ARG A 109 20.53 7.14 18.02
C ARG A 109 21.06 8.40 18.74
N GLY A 110 21.54 9.37 17.97
CA GLY A 110 21.94 10.72 18.39
C GLY A 110 23.44 10.89 18.67
N ASP A 111 24.13 9.83 19.08
CA ASP A 111 25.54 9.84 19.44
C ASP A 111 26.40 8.81 18.68
N GLY A 112 25.78 7.96 17.87
CA GLY A 112 26.48 6.99 17.03
C GLY A 112 27.22 7.63 15.84
N TYR A 113 28.10 6.83 15.26
CA TYR A 113 28.99 7.28 14.19
C TYR A 113 28.28 7.33 12.83
N TRP A 114 28.51 8.42 12.11
CA TRP A 114 28.14 8.58 10.71
C TRP A 114 29.20 9.44 10.01
N LYS A 115 29.30 9.33 8.69
CA LYS A 115 30.21 10.14 7.88
C LYS A 115 29.62 10.42 6.50
N ILE A 116 29.82 11.63 6.01
CA ILE A 116 29.43 12.05 4.66
C ILE A 116 30.71 12.32 3.89
N TRP A 117 30.80 11.83 2.66
CA TRP A 117 31.74 12.27 1.64
C TRP A 117 30.96 12.83 0.47
N THR A 118 31.45 13.91 -0.12
CA THR A 118 30.77 14.54 -1.25
C THR A 118 31.77 15.23 -2.15
N LYS A 119 31.46 15.29 -3.44
CA LYS A 119 32.29 15.91 -4.47
C LYS A 119 31.42 16.47 -5.59
N GLN A 120 31.68 17.71 -5.98
CA GLN A 120 31.18 18.27 -7.24
C GLN A 120 31.93 17.70 -8.45
N PRO A 121 31.36 17.70 -9.67
CA PRO A 121 31.96 17.05 -10.86
C PRO A 121 33.45 17.36 -11.09
N GLU A 122 33.89 18.59 -10.78
CA GLU A 122 35.29 19.06 -10.92
C GLU A 122 35.93 19.45 -9.58
N GLY A 123 35.26 19.14 -8.46
CA GLY A 123 35.69 19.49 -7.12
C GLY A 123 36.60 18.46 -6.44
N LYS A 124 37.18 18.86 -5.31
CA LYS A 124 37.78 17.93 -4.35
C LYS A 124 36.69 17.16 -3.60
N ILE A 125 37.07 16.05 -2.99
CA ILE A 125 36.18 15.31 -2.10
C ILE A 125 36.25 15.97 -0.73
N SER A 126 35.13 16.44 -0.21
CA SER A 126 35.02 16.92 1.16
C SER A 126 34.31 15.88 2.02
N SER A 127 34.69 15.78 3.29
CA SER A 127 34.00 14.91 4.25
C SER A 127 33.72 15.59 5.58
N VAL A 128 32.72 15.07 6.28
CA VAL A 128 32.38 15.46 7.65
C VAL A 128 31.85 14.24 8.38
N GLU A 129 32.19 14.10 9.65
CA GLU A 129 31.78 12.97 10.48
C GLU A 129 31.07 13.42 11.75
N GLY A 130 30.16 12.56 12.20
CA GLY A 130 29.40 12.71 13.42
C GLY A 130 30.02 12.02 14.63
N PRO A 131 29.37 12.15 15.80
CA PRO A 131 28.02 12.68 15.98
C PRO A 131 27.93 14.21 15.84
N PHE A 132 26.71 14.73 15.68
CA PHE A 132 26.51 16.19 15.62
C PHE A 132 26.98 16.88 16.90
N GLY A 133 27.76 17.94 16.74
CA GLY A 133 28.25 18.79 17.81
C GLY A 133 28.10 20.28 17.49
N PRO A 134 28.29 21.16 18.49
CA PRO A 134 28.31 22.61 18.27
C PRO A 134 29.38 23.05 17.27
N THR A 135 30.44 22.26 17.13
CA THR A 135 31.48 22.46 16.12
C THR A 135 31.73 21.12 15.43
N MET A 136 31.81 21.16 14.11
CA MET A 136 32.08 20.01 13.24
C MET A 136 33.32 20.31 12.40
N GLN A 137 34.11 19.28 12.09
CA GLN A 137 35.30 19.44 11.25
C GLN A 137 35.05 18.88 9.86
N LEU A 138 35.22 19.72 8.84
CA LEU A 138 35.20 19.34 7.44
C LEU A 138 36.64 19.10 6.97
N GLU A 139 36.82 18.07 6.16
CA GLU A 139 38.15 17.66 5.67
C GLU A 139 38.15 17.53 4.14
N ASP A 140 39.23 17.99 3.51
CA ASP A 140 39.56 17.62 2.13
C ASP A 140 40.14 16.20 2.09
N ASN A 141 39.57 15.33 1.25
CA ASN A 141 39.98 13.93 1.06
C ASN A 141 40.48 13.73 -0.37
N ASP A 142 41.42 12.80 -0.53
CA ASP A 142 41.96 12.46 -1.85
C ASP A 142 41.10 11.43 -2.58
N GLN A 143 40.36 10.59 -1.85
CA GLN A 143 39.56 9.50 -2.40
C GLN A 143 38.31 9.20 -1.55
N PHE A 144 37.27 8.66 -2.19
CA PHE A 144 36.16 8.01 -1.50
C PHE A 144 36.66 6.71 -0.83
N PRO A 145 35.91 6.14 0.14
CA PRO A 145 36.21 4.82 0.67
C PRO A 145 36.35 3.78 -0.45
N ASP A 146 37.45 3.03 -0.44
CA ASP A 146 37.74 1.99 -1.42
C ASP A 146 37.21 0.63 -0.91
N ASN A 147 35.89 0.45 -1.00
CA ASN A 147 35.25 -0.84 -0.73
C ASN A 147 34.71 -1.41 -2.04
N ASP A 148 34.96 -2.69 -2.28
CA ASP A 148 34.63 -3.38 -3.54
C ASP A 148 33.13 -3.52 -3.83
N PHE A 149 32.26 -3.28 -2.85
CA PHE A 149 30.81 -3.26 -3.01
C PHE A 149 30.27 -1.89 -3.44
N LEU A 150 31.04 -0.81 -3.26
CA LEU A 150 30.62 0.54 -3.63
C LEU A 150 30.58 0.71 -5.16
N PRO A 151 29.66 1.54 -5.68
CA PRO A 151 29.61 1.83 -7.11
C PRO A 151 30.80 2.69 -7.55
N ALA A 152 31.13 2.63 -8.84
CA ALA A 152 32.25 3.37 -9.42
C ALA A 152 32.00 4.89 -9.55
N GLU A 153 30.76 5.31 -9.82
CA GLU A 153 30.38 6.73 -9.92
C GLU A 153 29.73 7.14 -8.60
N ILE A 154 30.43 7.98 -7.83
CA ILE A 154 30.00 8.52 -6.54
C ILE A 154 30.12 10.04 -6.59
N SER A 155 29.00 10.71 -6.32
CA SER A 155 28.97 12.16 -6.07
C SER A 155 28.83 12.45 -4.57
N THR A 156 27.91 11.76 -3.90
CA THR A 156 27.77 11.81 -2.44
C THR A 156 27.64 10.39 -1.88
N LEU A 157 28.32 10.16 -0.76
CA LEU A 157 28.29 8.92 0.00
C LEU A 157 27.97 9.27 1.45
N VAL A 158 26.88 8.74 1.97
CA VAL A 158 26.51 8.81 3.38
C VAL A 158 26.73 7.45 4.01
N TYR A 159 27.46 7.38 5.11
CA TYR A 159 27.63 6.20 5.94
C TYR A 159 27.05 6.44 7.34
N ALA A 160 26.31 5.48 7.88
CA ALA A 160 25.86 5.50 9.27
C ALA A 160 25.92 4.10 9.89
N GLU A 161 26.44 4.01 11.12
CA GLU A 161 26.32 2.79 11.93
C GLU A 161 24.96 2.74 12.61
N THR A 162 24.22 1.67 12.38
CA THR A 162 22.95 1.42 13.06
C THR A 162 22.86 0.01 13.61
N THR A 163 21.80 -0.27 14.35
CA THR A 163 21.53 -1.60 14.92
C THR A 163 20.59 -2.39 14.05
N LEU A 164 20.76 -3.72 14.02
CA LEU A 164 19.81 -4.62 13.38
C LEU A 164 18.38 -4.45 13.92
N GLU A 165 18.24 -4.23 15.23
CA GLU A 165 16.96 -3.92 15.88
C GLU A 165 16.25 -2.71 15.26
N TYR A 166 16.98 -1.63 14.99
CA TYR A 166 16.39 -0.45 14.37
C TYR A 166 16.03 -0.69 12.91
N ILE A 167 16.84 -1.43 12.15
CA ILE A 167 16.50 -1.84 10.78
C ILE A 167 15.19 -2.64 10.77
N ARG A 168 14.91 -3.49 11.78
CA ARG A 168 13.65 -4.25 11.88
C ARG A 168 12.39 -3.40 11.87
N THR A 169 12.48 -2.08 12.10
CA THR A 169 11.33 -1.18 11.99
C THR A 169 10.80 -1.01 10.56
N VAL A 170 11.48 -1.56 9.53
CA VAL A 170 10.88 -1.76 8.19
C VAL A 170 9.87 -2.90 8.15
N GLN A 171 9.91 -3.81 9.13
CA GLN A 171 8.98 -4.92 9.17
C GLN A 171 7.60 -4.41 9.60
N GLY A 172 6.58 -4.87 8.89
CA GLY A 172 5.18 -4.72 9.30
C GLY A 172 4.79 -5.80 10.31
N ARG A 173 3.74 -6.55 9.98
CA ARG A 173 3.19 -7.60 10.86
C ARG A 173 4.07 -8.85 10.89
N GLY A 174 3.99 -9.61 11.99
CA GLY A 174 4.68 -10.89 12.18
C GLY A 174 5.76 -10.85 13.27
N GLY A 175 6.34 -12.01 13.59
CA GLY A 175 7.44 -12.10 14.55
C GLY A 175 8.72 -11.44 14.04
N PRO A 176 9.53 -10.81 14.91
CA PRO A 176 10.72 -10.06 14.48
C PRO A 176 11.73 -10.96 13.76
N THR A 177 12.27 -10.49 12.64
CA THR A 177 13.31 -11.21 11.87
C THR A 177 14.70 -10.59 12.07
N ASN A 178 15.74 -11.44 12.08
CA ASN A 178 17.15 -11.01 12.05
C ASN A 178 17.78 -11.17 10.66
N ASP A 179 17.03 -11.74 9.72
CA ASP A 179 17.47 -12.00 8.37
C ASP A 179 17.50 -10.71 7.54
N LEU A 180 18.70 -10.22 7.22
CA LEU A 180 18.90 -9.03 6.40
C LEU A 180 18.31 -9.17 5.00
N ILE A 181 18.24 -10.38 4.43
CA ILE A 181 17.62 -10.59 3.11
C ILE A 181 16.12 -10.28 3.19
N LYS A 182 15.45 -10.73 4.27
CA LYS A 182 14.05 -10.35 4.51
C LYS A 182 13.92 -8.85 4.75
N LEU A 183 14.72 -8.27 5.64
CA LEU A 183 14.65 -6.83 5.93
C LEU A 183 14.90 -5.95 4.69
N ARG A 184 15.83 -6.36 3.82
CA ARG A 184 16.05 -5.73 2.50
C ARG A 184 14.78 -5.77 1.64
N ARG A 185 14.06 -6.90 1.60
CA ARG A 185 12.80 -7.01 0.82
C ARG A 185 11.71 -6.06 1.32
N TRP A 186 11.56 -5.91 2.63
CA TRP A 186 10.63 -4.93 3.21
C TRP A 186 11.04 -3.50 2.84
N LEU A 187 12.33 -3.16 2.93
CA LEU A 187 12.80 -1.84 2.51
C LEU A 187 12.56 -1.59 1.01
N ILE A 188 12.82 -2.59 0.15
CA ILE A 188 12.54 -2.53 -1.29
C ILE A 188 11.06 -2.22 -1.54
N GLU A 189 10.15 -2.87 -0.81
CA GLU A 189 8.71 -2.61 -0.92
C GLU A 189 8.36 -1.16 -0.54
N HIS A 190 8.86 -0.67 0.61
CA HIS A 190 8.68 0.73 1.03
C HIS A 190 9.15 1.73 -0.04
N LEU A 191 10.40 1.58 -0.50
CA LEU A 191 10.97 2.48 -1.51
C LEU A 191 10.24 2.37 -2.84
N GLY A 192 9.79 1.17 -3.21
CA GLY A 192 9.03 0.93 -4.43
C GLY A 192 7.68 1.65 -4.42
N VAL A 193 7.02 1.74 -3.26
CA VAL A 193 5.78 2.52 -3.08
C VAL A 193 6.10 4.01 -3.12
N PHE A 194 7.07 4.45 -2.31
CA PHE A 194 7.40 5.86 -2.10
C PHE A 194 7.87 6.59 -3.35
N TYR A 195 8.62 5.90 -4.20
CA TYR A 195 9.26 6.46 -5.40
C TYR A 195 8.68 5.91 -6.71
N ARG A 196 7.52 5.23 -6.69
CA ARG A 196 6.92 4.64 -7.90
C ARG A 196 6.82 5.62 -9.08
N GLY A 197 6.47 6.88 -8.83
CA GLY A 197 6.35 7.91 -9.88
C GLY A 197 7.67 8.30 -10.55
N TYR A 198 8.81 8.03 -9.89
CA TYR A 198 10.15 8.21 -10.44
C TYR A 198 10.66 6.94 -11.14
N LEU A 199 10.25 5.77 -10.63
CA LEU A 199 10.73 4.46 -11.08
C LEU A 199 9.92 3.90 -12.26
N GLU A 200 8.66 4.29 -12.41
CA GLU A 200 7.80 3.93 -13.53
C GLU A 200 8.32 4.49 -14.86
N LEU A 201 7.99 3.80 -15.95
CA LEU A 201 8.30 4.29 -17.29
C LEU A 201 7.38 5.47 -17.60
N ASP A 202 7.97 6.58 -18.02
CA ASP A 202 7.22 7.73 -18.50
C ASP A 202 6.47 7.34 -19.79
N LYS A 203 5.17 7.61 -19.83
CA LYS A 203 4.30 7.18 -20.94
C LYS A 203 4.67 7.83 -22.28
N SER A 204 5.32 9.00 -22.26
CA SER A 204 5.66 9.75 -23.46
C SER A 204 7.04 9.38 -24.02
N THR A 205 8.00 9.15 -23.12
CA THR A 205 9.39 8.86 -23.50
C THR A 205 9.72 7.37 -23.48
N GLY A 206 8.93 6.55 -22.78
CA GLY A 206 9.21 5.13 -22.55
C GLY A 206 10.35 4.86 -21.57
N ASP A 207 10.88 5.91 -20.93
CA ASP A 207 12.04 5.86 -20.04
C ASP A 207 11.65 6.19 -18.60
N ASN A 208 12.35 5.60 -17.63
CA ASN A 208 12.25 6.05 -16.23
C ASN A 208 13.24 7.18 -15.92
N GLN A 209 13.04 7.87 -14.79
CA GLN A 209 13.91 8.97 -14.38
C GLN A 209 15.19 8.51 -13.66
N GLY A 210 15.22 7.26 -13.20
CA GLY A 210 16.38 6.71 -12.52
C GLY A 210 16.14 5.36 -11.88
N THR A 211 17.07 4.95 -11.03
CA THR A 211 17.05 3.65 -10.36
C THR A 211 17.45 3.76 -8.91
N ILE A 212 16.75 3.02 -8.06
CA ILE A 212 17.16 2.77 -6.67
C ILE A 212 17.53 1.29 -6.55
N GLN A 213 18.62 1.00 -5.86
CA GLN A 213 19.05 -0.36 -5.51
C GLN A 213 19.21 -0.48 -3.99
N VAL A 214 18.88 -1.65 -3.46
CA VAL A 214 19.20 -2.03 -2.08
C VAL A 214 20.06 -3.27 -2.13
N SER A 215 21.21 -3.23 -1.46
CA SER A 215 22.25 -4.24 -1.53
C SER A 215 22.64 -4.73 -0.14
N ILE A 216 23.06 -5.99 -0.06
CA ILE A 216 23.83 -6.49 1.10
C ILE A 216 25.22 -6.75 0.54
N GLU A 217 26.15 -5.86 0.87
CA GLU A 217 27.46 -5.79 0.22
C GLU A 217 27.30 -5.84 -1.32
N LYS A 218 27.80 -6.89 -1.99
CA LYS A 218 27.77 -7.07 -3.44
C LYS A 218 26.46 -7.65 -3.98
N ASP A 219 25.58 -8.19 -3.13
CA ASP A 219 24.30 -8.74 -3.55
C ASP A 219 23.29 -7.61 -3.74
N ARG A 220 23.11 -7.18 -4.98
CA ARG A 220 22.32 -6.01 -5.37
C ARG A 220 20.91 -6.41 -5.81
N MET A 221 19.89 -5.74 -5.27
CA MET A 221 18.51 -5.86 -5.75
C MET A 221 17.97 -4.50 -6.19
N ARG A 222 17.34 -4.47 -7.36
CA ARG A 222 16.68 -3.27 -7.87
C ARG A 222 15.33 -3.08 -7.16
N VAL A 223 15.02 -1.82 -6.83
CA VAL A 223 13.69 -1.43 -6.36
C VAL A 223 12.74 -1.28 -7.56
N PRO A 224 11.67 -2.08 -7.66
CA PRO A 224 10.65 -1.90 -8.70
C PRO A 224 9.66 -0.78 -8.30
N PRO A 225 8.96 -0.15 -9.26
CA PRO A 225 7.78 0.64 -8.93
C PRO A 225 6.69 -0.27 -8.35
N VAL A 226 6.14 0.07 -7.18
CA VAL A 226 5.06 -0.68 -6.52
C VAL A 226 3.77 0.12 -6.66
N HIS A 227 2.97 -0.22 -7.65
CA HIS A 227 1.70 0.44 -7.95
C HIS A 227 0.59 0.02 -6.97
N VAL A 228 -0.45 0.85 -6.84
CA VAL A 228 -1.68 0.42 -6.17
C VAL A 228 -2.31 -0.73 -6.98
N PRO A 229 -2.53 -1.92 -6.40
CA PRO A 229 -2.98 -3.09 -7.14
C PRO A 229 -4.51 -3.02 -7.35
N PHE A 230 -4.94 -2.19 -8.29
CA PHE A 230 -6.35 -2.02 -8.63
C PHE A 230 -6.93 -3.25 -9.35
N GLY A 231 -8.11 -3.68 -8.91
CA GLY A 231 -9.01 -4.58 -9.63
C GLY A 231 -9.93 -3.76 -10.53
N ARG A 232 -11.19 -3.58 -10.12
CA ARG A 232 -12.09 -2.61 -10.73
C ARG A 232 -11.77 -1.22 -10.18
N SER A 233 -11.44 -0.25 -11.03
CA SER A 233 -11.18 1.14 -10.63
C SER A 233 -12.00 2.14 -11.43
N GLU A 234 -12.21 3.31 -10.82
CA GLU A 234 -12.78 4.50 -11.44
C GLU A 234 -11.81 5.67 -11.23
N ILE A 235 -11.73 6.56 -12.23
CA ILE A 235 -10.92 7.78 -12.16
C ILE A 235 -11.85 8.99 -12.09
N LYS A 236 -11.63 9.84 -11.09
CA LYS A 236 -12.27 11.14 -10.94
C LYS A 236 -11.24 12.24 -11.07
N TYR A 237 -11.69 13.37 -11.58
CA TYR A 237 -10.89 14.59 -11.67
C TYR A 237 -11.62 15.72 -10.98
N PHE A 238 -10.88 16.52 -10.24
CA PHE A 238 -11.39 17.75 -9.65
C PHE A 238 -10.29 18.81 -9.66
N GLU A 239 -10.71 20.06 -9.57
CA GLU A 239 -9.81 21.20 -9.61
C GLU A 239 -9.65 21.80 -8.22
N VAL A 240 -8.42 22.19 -7.89
CA VAL A 240 -8.10 22.86 -6.63
C VAL A 240 -7.25 24.10 -6.92
N GLU A 241 -7.61 25.21 -6.28
CA GLU A 241 -6.91 26.48 -6.42
C GLU A 241 -5.86 26.66 -5.31
N PHE A 242 -4.61 26.86 -5.74
CA PHE A 242 -3.48 27.20 -4.90
C PHE A 242 -2.81 28.48 -5.42
N GLY A 243 -2.86 29.55 -4.62
CA GLY A 243 -2.45 30.88 -5.07
C GLY A 243 -3.36 31.38 -6.19
N SER A 244 -2.78 31.80 -7.32
CA SER A 244 -3.52 32.26 -8.51
C SER A 244 -3.65 31.20 -9.60
N LYS A 245 -3.30 29.94 -9.31
CA LYS A 245 -3.31 28.84 -10.28
C LYS A 245 -4.27 27.74 -9.86
N VAL A 246 -4.96 27.19 -10.86
CA VAL A 246 -5.84 26.04 -10.72
C VAL A 246 -5.08 24.78 -11.13
N TYR A 247 -5.14 23.75 -10.30
CA TYR A 247 -4.48 22.47 -10.51
C TYR A 247 -5.52 21.37 -10.64
N LYS A 248 -5.37 20.55 -11.68
CA LYS A 248 -6.18 19.35 -11.89
C LYS A 248 -5.61 18.21 -11.04
N VAL A 249 -6.42 17.71 -10.12
CA VAL A 249 -6.12 16.56 -9.27
C VAL A 249 -6.82 15.34 -9.84
N GLU A 250 -6.13 14.20 -9.84
CA GLU A 250 -6.65 12.92 -10.29
C GLU A 250 -6.82 11.99 -9.09
N TYR A 251 -7.99 11.39 -8.95
CA TYR A 251 -8.30 10.43 -7.90
C TYR A 251 -8.75 9.11 -8.55
N GLU A 252 -7.88 8.10 -8.51
CA GLU A 252 -8.21 6.75 -8.93
C GLU A 252 -8.53 5.90 -7.69
N TYR A 253 -9.66 5.23 -7.68
CA TYR A 253 -10.07 4.41 -6.54
C TYR A 253 -10.86 3.20 -6.98
N GLY A 254 -10.87 2.16 -6.15
CA GLY A 254 -11.52 0.92 -6.52
C GLY A 254 -11.29 -0.20 -5.53
N THR A 255 -11.43 -1.42 -6.05
CA THR A 255 -11.16 -2.63 -5.28
C THR A 255 -9.70 -3.03 -5.39
N LEU A 256 -9.20 -3.66 -4.35
CA LEU A 256 -7.94 -4.39 -4.37
C LEU A 256 -8.02 -5.50 -5.43
N ASP A 257 -6.88 -5.91 -5.98
CA ASP A 257 -6.69 -7.11 -6.80
C ASP A 257 -5.69 -8.03 -6.10
N GLU A 258 -6.16 -9.17 -5.57
CA GLU A 258 -5.31 -10.10 -4.82
C GLU A 258 -4.29 -10.80 -5.73
N VAL A 259 -4.63 -11.05 -6.99
CA VAL A 259 -3.74 -11.71 -7.94
C VAL A 259 -2.55 -10.80 -8.25
N LYS A 260 -2.79 -9.50 -8.42
CA LYS A 260 -1.71 -8.52 -8.53
C LYS A 260 -0.86 -8.44 -7.26
N CYS A 261 -1.45 -8.58 -6.08
CA CYS A 261 -0.72 -8.57 -4.82
C CYS A 261 0.32 -9.70 -4.73
N GLU A 262 0.03 -10.90 -5.25
CA GLU A 262 0.96 -12.05 -5.25
C GLU A 262 2.27 -11.83 -6.04
N SER A 263 2.31 -10.84 -6.94
CA SER A 263 3.48 -10.55 -7.77
C SER A 263 3.95 -9.08 -7.70
N LEU A 264 3.41 -8.32 -6.74
CA LEU A 264 3.53 -6.86 -6.71
C LEU A 264 4.97 -6.34 -6.54
N VAL A 265 5.80 -7.06 -5.79
CA VAL A 265 7.17 -6.63 -5.45
C VAL A 265 8.17 -7.56 -6.12
N SER A 266 8.64 -7.20 -7.32
CA SER A 266 9.59 -8.02 -8.10
C SER A 266 9.10 -9.47 -8.28
N ASN A 267 7.85 -9.67 -8.71
CA ASN A 267 7.20 -10.98 -8.85
C ASN A 267 7.08 -11.77 -7.54
N ASN A 268 7.07 -11.08 -6.41
CA ASN A 268 6.78 -11.67 -5.10
C ASN A 268 5.60 -10.96 -4.46
N LYS A 269 4.95 -11.68 -3.55
CA LYS A 269 3.88 -11.17 -2.69
C LYS A 269 4.36 -9.98 -1.86
N ASN A 270 3.54 -8.94 -1.83
CA ASN A 270 3.64 -7.82 -0.89
C ASN A 270 3.56 -8.27 0.58
N GLN A 271 4.28 -7.58 1.45
CA GLN A 271 4.37 -7.92 2.86
C GLN A 271 3.90 -6.79 3.78
N TYR A 272 3.93 -5.53 3.34
CA TYR A 272 3.57 -4.36 4.14
C TYR A 272 2.28 -3.70 3.67
N TYR A 273 2.21 -3.35 2.39
CA TYR A 273 1.13 -2.54 1.84
C TYR A 273 0.05 -3.42 1.24
N TYR A 274 -1.18 -2.92 1.11
CA TYR A 274 -2.27 -3.57 0.34
C TYR A 274 -2.57 -5.03 0.77
N LEU A 275 -2.65 -5.29 2.07
CA LEU A 275 -2.77 -6.64 2.65
C LEU A 275 -4.23 -7.07 2.91
N ASN A 276 -5.20 -6.47 2.23
CA ASN A 276 -6.64 -6.69 2.42
C ASN A 276 -7.07 -6.69 3.91
N ASN A 277 -6.68 -5.65 4.66
CA ASN A 277 -7.02 -5.52 6.07
C ASN A 277 -7.17 -4.07 6.53
N ILE A 278 -7.71 -3.92 7.74
CA ILE A 278 -8.12 -2.62 8.31
C ILE A 278 -7.00 -1.56 8.27
N PRO A 279 -5.74 -1.85 8.64
CA PRO A 279 -4.66 -0.85 8.50
C PRO A 279 -4.24 -0.50 7.06
N THR A 280 -4.39 -1.40 6.10
CA THR A 280 -3.91 -1.16 4.72
C THR A 280 -4.98 -0.63 3.77
N GLN A 281 -6.21 -0.43 4.24
CA GLN A 281 -7.27 0.21 3.44
C GLN A 281 -7.08 1.73 3.37
N GLY A 282 -7.64 2.35 2.34
CA GLY A 282 -7.55 3.78 2.13
C GLY A 282 -6.82 4.13 0.85
N ILE A 283 -6.30 5.36 0.79
CA ILE A 283 -5.67 5.87 -0.42
C ILE A 283 -4.23 6.27 -0.17
N ASP A 284 -3.41 6.08 -1.19
CA ASP A 284 -2.09 6.69 -1.24
C ASP A 284 -2.20 8.12 -1.78
N ILE A 285 -1.49 9.06 -1.17
CA ILE A 285 -1.43 10.45 -1.62
C ILE A 285 -0.07 10.70 -2.26
N ARG A 286 -0.09 10.91 -3.57
CA ARG A 286 1.09 11.20 -4.39
C ARG A 286 1.10 12.66 -4.79
N LEU A 287 2.20 13.33 -4.47
CA LEU A 287 2.46 14.71 -4.87
C LEU A 287 3.64 14.76 -5.84
N GLY A 288 3.38 15.23 -7.05
CA GLY A 288 4.30 15.06 -8.16
C GLY A 288 4.56 13.58 -8.41
N LYS A 289 5.80 13.16 -8.17
CA LYS A 289 6.27 11.77 -8.35
C LYS A 289 6.53 11.02 -7.04
N ARG A 290 6.38 11.70 -5.89
CA ARG A 290 6.64 11.17 -4.55
C ARG A 290 5.34 10.83 -3.83
N VAL A 291 5.23 9.63 -3.26
CA VAL A 291 4.08 9.22 -2.44
C VAL A 291 4.26 9.65 -0.99
N LEU A 292 3.59 10.71 -0.57
CA LEU A 292 3.80 11.32 0.75
C LEU A 292 3.19 10.50 1.89
N ALA A 293 2.02 9.92 1.66
CA ALA A 293 1.34 9.09 2.64
C ALA A 293 0.64 7.92 1.97
N THR A 294 0.47 6.83 2.72
CA THR A 294 -0.08 5.57 2.23
C THR A 294 -1.25 5.13 3.07
N SER A 295 -2.21 4.44 2.47
CA SER A 295 -3.38 3.89 3.18
C SER A 295 -4.14 4.92 4.02
N MET A 296 -4.23 6.18 3.56
CA MET A 296 -4.94 7.24 4.29
C MET A 296 -6.45 7.01 4.30
N PHE A 297 -7.07 7.10 5.47
CA PHE A 297 -8.51 6.87 5.65
C PHE A 297 -9.16 7.84 6.64
N ASP A 298 -8.72 7.81 7.91
CA ASP A 298 -9.42 8.41 9.05
C ASP A 298 -9.48 9.96 9.04
N HIS A 299 -8.74 10.60 8.15
CA HIS A 299 -8.64 12.07 8.06
C HIS A 299 -9.32 12.67 6.83
N ILE A 300 -9.84 11.84 5.92
CA ILE A 300 -10.31 12.28 4.61
C ILE A 300 -11.84 12.36 4.57
N TRP A 301 -12.49 11.24 4.83
CA TRP A 301 -13.93 11.10 4.64
C TRP A 301 -14.71 11.32 5.92
N LYS A 302 -15.83 12.03 5.80
CA LYS A 302 -16.80 12.25 6.86
C LYS A 302 -17.95 11.25 6.72
N THR A 303 -18.63 10.99 7.83
CA THR A 303 -19.88 10.23 7.87
C THR A 303 -20.97 10.93 7.05
N LYS A 304 -22.03 10.21 6.67
CA LYS A 304 -23.15 10.76 5.85
C LYS A 304 -23.77 12.03 6.44
N ASN A 305 -23.74 12.19 7.75
CA ASN A 305 -24.30 13.36 8.44
C ASN A 305 -23.32 14.54 8.49
N GLY A 306 -22.08 14.38 7.99
CA GLY A 306 -21.04 15.40 7.92
C GLY A 306 -20.41 15.80 9.26
N THR A 307 -20.89 15.24 10.38
CA THR A 307 -20.53 15.68 11.73
C THR A 307 -19.29 15.00 12.31
N SER A 308 -18.88 13.85 11.77
CA SER A 308 -17.75 13.07 12.31
C SER A 308 -16.96 12.40 11.19
N GLN A 309 -15.67 12.16 11.45
CA GLN A 309 -14.80 11.41 10.54
C GLN A 309 -15.26 9.95 10.41
N LEU A 310 -15.05 9.39 9.22
CA LEU A 310 -15.31 8.00 8.93
C LEU A 310 -14.17 7.15 9.49
N ASN A 311 -14.50 6.17 10.32
CA ASN A 311 -13.51 5.26 10.89
C ASN A 311 -13.27 4.07 9.98
N ARG A 312 -12.04 3.56 10.02
CA ARG A 312 -11.68 2.26 9.45
C ARG A 312 -12.60 1.14 9.95
N HIS A 313 -13.01 0.27 9.03
CA HIS A 313 -13.84 -0.90 9.33
C HIS A 313 -13.57 -2.03 8.32
N ASN A 314 -13.83 -3.30 8.66
CA ASN A 314 -13.52 -4.44 7.79
C ASN A 314 -14.28 -4.43 6.44
N THR A 315 -15.44 -3.79 6.39
CA THR A 315 -16.25 -3.55 5.18
C THR A 315 -15.51 -2.72 4.11
N TYR A 316 -14.38 -2.11 4.47
CA TYR A 316 -13.53 -1.33 3.56
C TYR A 316 -12.20 -2.02 3.26
N ASN A 317 -11.97 -3.26 3.69
CA ASN A 317 -10.65 -3.89 3.55
C ASN A 317 -10.19 -3.99 2.09
N ASP A 318 -11.14 -4.14 1.16
CA ASP A 318 -10.88 -4.17 -0.28
C ASP A 318 -10.71 -2.77 -0.89
N PHE A 319 -10.96 -1.69 -0.16
CA PHE A 319 -10.85 -0.34 -0.69
C PHE A 319 -9.39 0.09 -0.80
N VAL A 320 -8.98 0.40 -2.02
CA VAL A 320 -7.71 1.04 -2.34
C VAL A 320 -7.90 2.22 -3.27
N GLY A 321 -7.02 3.20 -3.19
CA GLY A 321 -6.95 4.28 -4.17
C GLY A 321 -5.63 5.02 -4.17
N GLU A 322 -5.51 5.92 -5.14
CA GLU A 322 -4.39 6.82 -5.30
C GLU A 322 -4.92 8.21 -5.66
N LEU A 323 -4.57 9.19 -4.83
CA LEU A 323 -4.72 10.60 -5.15
C LEU A 323 -3.42 11.12 -5.76
N ARG A 324 -3.47 11.56 -7.01
CA ARG A 324 -2.34 12.09 -7.77
C ARG A 324 -2.50 13.60 -7.92
N ILE A 325 -1.69 14.33 -7.18
CA ILE A 325 -1.61 15.79 -7.20
C ILE A 325 -0.39 16.17 -8.05
N PRO A 326 -0.51 17.08 -9.02
CA PRO A 326 0.62 17.51 -9.83
C PRO A 326 1.67 18.24 -8.99
N ASN A 327 2.84 18.53 -9.58
CA ASN A 327 3.81 19.41 -8.93
C ASN A 327 3.20 20.80 -8.71
N ILE A 328 3.09 21.20 -7.45
CA ILE A 328 2.64 22.53 -7.05
C ILE A 328 3.79 23.29 -6.35
N PRO A 329 3.77 24.64 -6.36
CA PRO A 329 4.79 25.47 -5.71
C PRO A 329 4.97 25.15 -4.22
N ARG A 330 6.15 25.47 -3.69
CA ARG A 330 6.42 25.43 -2.24
C ARG A 330 5.47 26.36 -1.47
N GLY A 331 5.22 26.04 -0.21
CA GLY A 331 4.33 26.80 0.68
C GLY A 331 2.85 26.38 0.62
N PHE A 332 2.49 25.43 -0.24
CA PHE A 332 1.17 24.81 -0.29
C PHE A 332 1.28 23.31 -0.09
N LEU A 333 0.32 22.69 0.60
CA LEU A 333 0.31 21.25 0.92
C LEU A 333 1.57 20.83 1.67
N THR A 334 1.88 21.57 2.73
CA THR A 334 3.04 21.33 3.57
C THR A 334 2.91 20.02 4.35
N THR A 335 4.05 19.39 4.61
CA THR A 335 4.15 18.21 5.47
C THR A 335 4.74 18.57 6.83
N VAL A 336 4.65 17.69 7.82
CA VAL A 336 5.46 17.83 9.04
C VAL A 336 6.96 17.64 8.73
N ASN A 337 7.84 18.12 9.61
CA ASN A 337 9.30 18.19 9.35
C ASN A 337 9.98 16.87 8.94
N ASN A 338 9.43 15.73 9.35
CA ASN A 338 9.93 14.38 9.04
C ASN A 338 9.19 13.73 7.84
N LYS A 339 8.30 14.47 7.17
CA LYS A 339 7.46 14.06 6.04
C LYS A 339 6.66 12.77 6.29
N THR A 340 6.38 12.44 7.55
CA THR A 340 5.60 11.25 7.89
C THR A 340 4.11 11.49 7.88
N ASP A 341 3.67 12.75 7.89
CA ASP A 341 2.27 13.14 7.94
C ASP A 341 2.04 14.53 7.30
N PHE A 342 0.77 14.87 7.13
CA PHE A 342 0.33 16.16 6.62
C PHE A 342 0.35 17.23 7.71
N ASN A 343 0.65 18.46 7.31
CA ASN A 343 0.36 19.60 8.16
C ASN A 343 -1.15 19.87 8.13
N LEU A 344 -1.89 19.40 9.13
CA LEU A 344 -3.35 19.58 9.21
C LEU A 344 -3.77 21.06 9.34
N ASP A 345 -2.86 21.95 9.73
CA ASP A 345 -3.11 23.40 9.74
C ASP A 345 -3.04 24.03 8.33
N ASP A 346 -2.53 23.31 7.34
CA ASP A 346 -2.51 23.75 5.94
C ASP A 346 -3.91 23.60 5.33
N GLN A 347 -4.56 24.75 5.11
CA GLN A 347 -5.90 24.82 4.51
C GLN A 347 -5.99 24.15 3.14
N GLY A 348 -4.86 23.98 2.43
CA GLY A 348 -4.82 23.29 1.16
C GLY A 348 -5.23 21.82 1.25
N TRP A 349 -4.83 21.12 2.33
CA TRP A 349 -5.24 19.73 2.55
C TRP A 349 -6.75 19.64 2.79
N ASN A 350 -7.31 20.57 3.56
CA ASN A 350 -8.75 20.62 3.83
C ASN A 350 -9.57 20.78 2.54
N LYS A 351 -9.15 21.66 1.62
CA LYS A 351 -9.82 21.81 0.31
C LYS A 351 -9.85 20.50 -0.49
N ILE A 352 -8.73 19.76 -0.50
CA ILE A 352 -8.66 18.46 -1.18
C ILE A 352 -9.58 17.44 -0.52
N PHE A 353 -9.53 17.33 0.80
CA PHE A 353 -10.35 16.35 1.53
C PHE A 353 -11.84 16.65 1.41
N GLU A 354 -12.24 17.93 1.39
CA GLU A 354 -13.62 18.33 1.10
C GLU A 354 -14.08 17.87 -0.29
N GLN A 355 -13.23 17.97 -1.32
CA GLN A 355 -13.55 17.43 -2.64
C GLN A 355 -13.67 15.90 -2.62
N LEU A 356 -12.80 15.20 -1.90
CA LEU A 356 -12.86 13.73 -1.76
C LEU A 356 -14.09 13.22 -1.02
N ASN A 357 -14.73 14.05 -0.19
CA ASN A 357 -16.00 13.68 0.46
C ASN A 357 -17.14 13.44 -0.53
N ASN A 358 -17.05 13.96 -1.77
CA ASN A 358 -17.99 13.64 -2.85
C ASN A 358 -17.79 12.22 -3.43
N PHE A 359 -16.69 11.56 -3.08
CA PHE A 359 -16.29 10.25 -3.59
C PHE A 359 -15.91 9.33 -2.41
N PRO A 360 -16.89 8.94 -1.58
CA PRO A 360 -16.63 8.14 -0.37
C PRO A 360 -16.12 6.74 -0.71
N PRO A 361 -15.39 6.09 0.21
CA PRO A 361 -14.91 4.74 0.01
C PRO A 361 -16.08 3.77 -0.18
N PRO A 362 -16.04 2.91 -1.20
CA PRO A 362 -17.08 1.92 -1.42
C PRO A 362 -17.02 0.83 -0.34
N LYS A 363 -18.18 0.32 0.08
CA LYS A 363 -18.31 -0.73 1.09
C LYS A 363 -18.52 -2.08 0.42
N ASP A 364 -17.97 -3.14 1.02
CA ASP A 364 -18.32 -4.53 0.75
C ASP A 364 -18.27 -4.92 -0.75
N VAL A 365 -17.34 -4.34 -1.50
CA VAL A 365 -17.35 -4.41 -2.97
C VAL A 365 -17.05 -5.80 -3.54
N ARG A 366 -16.37 -6.66 -2.77
CA ARG A 366 -16.15 -8.08 -3.13
C ARG A 366 -17.10 -9.04 -2.44
N GLN A 367 -18.04 -8.56 -1.63
CA GLN A 367 -19.19 -9.41 -1.34
C GLN A 367 -19.98 -9.47 -2.64
N GLU A 368 -19.69 -10.47 -3.49
CA GLU A 368 -20.64 -10.92 -4.50
C GLU A 368 -21.93 -11.10 -3.69
N THR A 369 -22.91 -10.23 -3.90
CA THR A 369 -24.10 -10.29 -3.06
C THR A 369 -24.82 -11.58 -3.42
N GLU A 370 -25.54 -12.22 -2.48
CA GLU A 370 -26.36 -13.39 -2.81
C GLU A 370 -27.29 -13.11 -4.01
N LYS A 371 -27.69 -11.83 -4.18
CA LYS A 371 -28.46 -11.35 -5.33
C LYS A 371 -27.68 -11.41 -6.66
N GLU A 372 -26.42 -10.99 -6.70
CA GLU A 372 -25.58 -11.07 -7.90
C GLU A 372 -25.26 -12.53 -8.27
N LEU A 373 -24.99 -13.36 -7.26
CA LEU A 373 -24.77 -14.79 -7.43
C LEU A 373 -26.01 -15.50 -8.01
N LYS A 374 -27.20 -15.16 -7.51
CA LYS A 374 -28.50 -15.66 -8.05
C LYS A 374 -28.67 -15.26 -9.52
N GLN A 375 -28.47 -13.98 -9.85
CA GLN A 375 -28.65 -13.50 -11.21
C GLN A 375 -27.68 -14.21 -12.19
N LYS A 376 -26.41 -14.34 -11.80
CA LYS A 376 -25.39 -15.04 -12.59
C LYS A 376 -25.77 -16.51 -12.83
N TRP A 377 -26.30 -17.19 -11.81
CA TRP A 377 -26.77 -18.56 -11.93
C TRP A 377 -27.99 -18.69 -12.85
N ILE A 378 -28.96 -17.78 -12.72
CA ILE A 378 -30.14 -17.73 -13.60
C ILE A 378 -29.71 -17.52 -15.06
N ASP A 379 -28.81 -16.58 -15.31
CA ASP A 379 -28.31 -16.28 -16.66
C ASP A 379 -27.58 -17.49 -17.25
N MET A 380 -26.80 -18.22 -16.45
CA MET A 380 -26.11 -19.44 -16.87
C MET A 380 -27.09 -20.57 -17.22
N ILE A 381 -28.12 -20.79 -16.42
CA ILE A 381 -29.16 -21.79 -16.72
C ILE A 381 -29.89 -21.40 -18.01
N LYS A 382 -30.34 -20.15 -18.14
CA LYS A 382 -31.03 -19.67 -19.36
C LYS A 382 -30.17 -19.76 -20.62
N ALA A 383 -28.85 -19.61 -20.49
CA ALA A 383 -27.93 -19.76 -21.60
C ALA A 383 -27.70 -21.23 -22.01
N THR A 384 -27.78 -22.16 -21.07
CA THR A 384 -27.49 -23.60 -21.30
C THR A 384 -28.73 -24.43 -21.61
N THR A 385 -29.88 -24.06 -21.04
CA THR A 385 -31.20 -24.68 -21.23
C THR A 385 -32.25 -23.57 -21.40
N PRO A 386 -32.36 -22.94 -22.58
CA PRO A 386 -33.27 -21.81 -22.82
C PRO A 386 -34.76 -22.16 -22.70
N GLU A 387 -35.10 -23.44 -22.85
CA GLU A 387 -36.46 -23.99 -22.74
C GLU A 387 -36.98 -24.13 -21.29
N ASP A 388 -36.11 -24.01 -20.29
CA ASP A 388 -36.50 -24.08 -18.89
C ASP A 388 -37.04 -22.73 -18.40
N ASP A 389 -38.09 -22.75 -17.56
CA ASP A 389 -38.56 -21.56 -16.87
C ASP A 389 -37.78 -21.38 -15.56
N VAL A 390 -37.13 -20.22 -15.41
CA VAL A 390 -36.21 -19.95 -14.29
C VAL A 390 -36.43 -18.55 -13.75
N THR A 391 -36.70 -18.47 -12.45
CA THR A 391 -37.09 -17.24 -11.75
C THR A 391 -36.67 -17.23 -10.28
N ASP A 392 -36.38 -16.04 -9.75
CA ASP A 392 -36.15 -15.74 -8.32
C ASP A 392 -37.37 -15.08 -7.64
N GLU A 393 -38.49 -14.97 -8.36
CA GLU A 393 -39.71 -14.33 -7.87
C GLU A 393 -40.77 -15.33 -7.34
N TYR A 394 -40.45 -16.63 -7.33
CA TYR A 394 -41.35 -17.66 -6.83
C TYR A 394 -41.44 -17.63 -5.30
N SER A 395 -42.66 -17.56 -4.75
CA SER A 395 -42.89 -17.48 -3.31
C SER A 395 -43.75 -18.64 -2.81
N VAL A 396 -43.35 -19.21 -1.69
CA VAL A 396 -44.06 -20.27 -0.98
C VAL A 396 -44.58 -19.78 0.37
N TRP A 397 -45.53 -20.54 0.93
CA TRP A 397 -46.24 -20.22 2.17
C TRP A 397 -47.11 -18.95 2.07
N SER A 398 -48.12 -18.86 2.92
CA SER A 398 -48.97 -17.66 3.01
C SER A 398 -48.21 -16.41 3.48
N SER A 399 -47.02 -16.58 4.05
CA SER A 399 -46.11 -15.50 4.45
C SER A 399 -45.27 -14.93 3.30
N GLY A 400 -45.28 -15.54 2.11
CA GLY A 400 -44.53 -15.06 0.95
C GLY A 400 -43.02 -15.27 1.06
N VAL A 401 -42.58 -16.42 1.56
CA VAL A 401 -41.15 -16.77 1.59
C VAL A 401 -40.69 -17.00 0.16
N LYS A 402 -39.75 -16.17 -0.31
CA LYS A 402 -39.18 -16.31 -1.66
C LYS A 402 -38.17 -17.45 -1.72
N ILE A 403 -38.26 -18.25 -2.77
CA ILE A 403 -37.25 -19.23 -3.15
C ILE A 403 -36.13 -18.48 -3.88
N ASP A 404 -34.88 -18.80 -3.56
CA ASP A 404 -33.71 -18.16 -4.15
C ASP A 404 -33.67 -18.29 -5.68
N VAL A 405 -33.80 -19.52 -6.21
CA VAL A 405 -34.05 -19.79 -7.63
C VAL A 405 -34.99 -20.98 -7.76
N TYR A 406 -36.10 -20.78 -8.46
CA TYR A 406 -37.03 -21.81 -8.92
C TYR A 406 -36.76 -22.10 -10.39
N ARG A 407 -36.61 -23.38 -10.74
CA ARG A 407 -36.42 -23.86 -12.12
C ARG A 407 -37.43 -24.95 -12.42
N GLU A 408 -38.25 -24.72 -13.43
CA GLU A 408 -39.11 -25.74 -14.02
C GLU A 408 -38.54 -26.14 -15.37
N LYS A 409 -38.16 -27.41 -15.50
CA LYS A 409 -37.63 -27.96 -16.73
C LYS A 409 -38.73 -28.11 -17.78
N ALA A 410 -38.34 -28.12 -19.05
CA ALA A 410 -39.29 -28.37 -20.15
C ALA A 410 -40.07 -29.70 -20.05
N ASP A 411 -39.57 -30.68 -19.30
CA ASP A 411 -40.24 -31.95 -19.01
C ASP A 411 -41.18 -31.93 -17.78
N GLY A 412 -41.35 -30.76 -17.15
CA GLY A 412 -42.17 -30.53 -15.96
C GLY A 412 -41.46 -30.81 -14.63
N ASN A 413 -40.18 -31.20 -14.64
CA ASN A 413 -39.44 -31.45 -13.40
C ASN A 413 -39.01 -30.14 -12.74
N VAL A 414 -39.33 -29.98 -11.46
CA VAL A 414 -38.99 -28.78 -10.69
C VAL A 414 -37.69 -28.98 -9.90
N ILE A 415 -36.77 -28.03 -9.98
CA ILE A 415 -35.54 -27.95 -9.18
C ILE A 415 -35.51 -26.61 -8.46
N ILE A 416 -35.17 -26.63 -7.17
CA ILE A 416 -34.98 -25.42 -6.37
C ILE A 416 -33.53 -25.29 -5.91
N TYR A 417 -33.06 -24.05 -5.81
CA TYR A 417 -31.71 -23.75 -5.36
C TYR A 417 -31.73 -22.81 -4.15
N GLU A 418 -30.73 -22.94 -3.28
CA GLU A 418 -30.35 -21.95 -2.26
C GLU A 418 -28.87 -21.60 -2.51
N LEU A 419 -28.55 -20.31 -2.63
CA LEU A 419 -27.22 -19.87 -3.02
C LEU A 419 -26.59 -19.02 -1.91
N LYS A 420 -25.39 -19.43 -1.46
CA LYS A 420 -24.65 -18.72 -0.41
C LYS A 420 -23.24 -18.38 -0.87
N VAL A 421 -22.83 -17.16 -0.54
CA VAL A 421 -21.53 -16.56 -0.92
C VAL A 421 -20.37 -17.03 -0.01
N GLY A 422 -20.67 -17.89 0.97
CA GLY A 422 -19.71 -18.49 1.89
C GLY A 422 -19.92 -19.99 2.05
N ASP A 423 -19.30 -20.56 3.07
CA ASP A 423 -19.36 -22.00 3.35
C ASP A 423 -20.76 -22.46 3.78
N ALA A 424 -21.08 -23.73 3.52
CA ALA A 424 -22.33 -24.34 3.96
C ALA A 424 -22.48 -24.34 5.49
N GLN A 425 -23.65 -23.93 5.95
CA GLN A 425 -24.08 -24.04 7.34
C GLN A 425 -25.37 -24.88 7.44
N PRO A 426 -25.61 -25.58 8.56
CA PRO A 426 -26.82 -26.39 8.74
C PRO A 426 -28.12 -25.65 8.46
N ILE A 427 -28.17 -24.35 8.80
CA ILE A 427 -29.35 -23.51 8.58
C ILE A 427 -29.72 -23.39 7.10
N HIS A 428 -28.74 -23.43 6.18
CA HIS A 428 -29.00 -23.35 4.74
C HIS A 428 -29.75 -24.60 4.23
N LEU A 429 -29.49 -25.77 4.80
CA LEU A 429 -30.22 -27.01 4.44
C LEU A 429 -31.67 -26.96 4.91
N TYR A 430 -31.92 -26.41 6.11
CA TYR A 430 -33.29 -26.23 6.59
C TYR A 430 -34.08 -25.21 5.76
N GLN A 431 -33.39 -24.23 5.18
CA GLN A 431 -34.00 -23.28 4.27
C GLN A 431 -34.49 -23.95 2.98
N LEU A 432 -33.72 -24.90 2.41
CA LEU A 432 -34.17 -25.75 1.31
C LEU A 432 -35.36 -26.65 1.68
N ILE A 433 -35.35 -27.24 2.87
CA ILE A 433 -36.48 -28.04 3.36
C ILE A 433 -37.74 -27.17 3.43
N MET A 434 -37.62 -25.96 3.98
CA MET A 434 -38.73 -25.01 4.07
C MET A 434 -39.27 -24.63 2.68
N TYR A 435 -38.40 -24.46 1.67
CA TYR A 435 -38.86 -24.22 0.31
C TYR A 435 -39.60 -25.43 -0.28
N TRP A 436 -39.02 -26.63 -0.11
CA TRP A 436 -39.60 -27.88 -0.60
C TRP A 436 -40.98 -28.14 -0.02
N ASP A 437 -41.10 -28.07 1.31
CA ASP A 437 -42.35 -28.30 2.03
C ASP A 437 -43.43 -27.30 1.59
N GLY A 438 -43.02 -26.04 1.36
CA GLY A 438 -43.91 -24.99 0.89
C GLY A 438 -44.47 -25.25 -0.51
N LEU A 439 -43.65 -25.80 -1.41
CA LEU A 439 -44.08 -26.20 -2.75
C LEU A 439 -45.03 -27.40 -2.70
N GLU A 440 -44.71 -28.44 -1.91
CA GLU A 440 -45.57 -29.63 -1.83
C GLU A 440 -46.96 -29.30 -1.30
N LEU A 441 -47.05 -28.41 -0.31
CA LEU A 441 -48.34 -27.93 0.21
C LEU A 441 -49.13 -27.06 -0.79
N GLN A 442 -48.47 -26.57 -1.84
CA GLN A 442 -49.06 -25.91 -3.00
C GLN A 442 -49.27 -26.87 -4.19
N GLU A 443 -49.19 -28.19 -3.95
CA GLU A 443 -49.37 -29.26 -4.94
C GLU A 443 -48.29 -29.31 -6.04
N ILE A 444 -47.12 -28.68 -5.81
CA ILE A 444 -45.95 -28.75 -6.68
C ILE A 444 -44.90 -29.63 -6.01
N ILE A 445 -44.51 -30.73 -6.64
CA ILE A 445 -43.55 -31.67 -6.07
C ILE A 445 -42.17 -31.44 -6.69
N PRO A 446 -41.20 -30.87 -5.95
CA PRO A 446 -39.85 -30.72 -6.45
C PRO A 446 -39.21 -32.09 -6.69
N THR A 447 -38.36 -32.17 -7.70
CA THR A 447 -37.56 -33.35 -8.01
C THR A 447 -36.20 -33.31 -7.32
N GLU A 448 -35.67 -32.11 -7.08
CA GLU A 448 -34.34 -31.90 -6.52
C GLU A 448 -34.23 -30.52 -5.86
N ALA A 449 -33.43 -30.45 -4.79
CA ALA A 449 -33.09 -29.21 -4.10
C ALA A 449 -31.58 -29.12 -3.92
N ILE A 450 -30.97 -28.01 -4.34
CA ILE A 450 -29.50 -27.90 -4.42
C ILE A 450 -29.03 -26.70 -3.61
N LEU A 451 -28.12 -26.95 -2.65
CA LEU A 451 -27.39 -25.91 -1.93
C LEU A 451 -26.08 -25.62 -2.66
N LEU A 452 -25.92 -24.40 -3.19
CA LEU A 452 -24.69 -23.95 -3.87
C LEU A 452 -23.89 -23.01 -2.97
N VAL A 453 -22.66 -23.42 -2.64
CA VAL A 453 -21.78 -22.76 -1.65
C VAL A 453 -20.34 -22.68 -2.14
N VAL A 454 -19.50 -21.85 -1.49
CA VAL A 454 -18.05 -21.82 -1.79
C VAL A 454 -17.40 -23.16 -1.41
N ASN A 455 -17.70 -23.68 -0.22
CA ASN A 455 -17.19 -24.96 0.26
C ASN A 455 -18.13 -25.58 1.31
N TYR A 456 -17.95 -26.87 1.61
CA TYR A 456 -18.69 -27.56 2.68
C TYR A 456 -17.84 -28.64 3.33
N SER A 457 -18.17 -28.97 4.58
CA SER A 457 -17.49 -30.03 5.35
C SER A 457 -18.19 -31.38 5.18
N THR A 458 -17.48 -32.46 5.50
CA THR A 458 -18.05 -33.82 5.54
C THR A 458 -19.25 -33.95 6.48
N ARG A 459 -19.34 -33.10 7.52
CA ARG A 459 -20.49 -33.07 8.44
C ARG A 459 -21.77 -32.57 7.76
N ILE A 460 -21.65 -31.65 6.80
CA ILE A 460 -22.80 -31.15 6.02
C ILE A 460 -23.27 -32.24 5.06
N GLU A 461 -22.34 -32.95 4.43
CA GLU A 461 -22.64 -34.11 3.58
C GLU A 461 -23.36 -35.22 4.34
N ASP A 462 -22.88 -35.59 5.53
CA ASP A 462 -23.55 -36.53 6.44
C ASP A 462 -24.95 -36.07 6.82
N MET A 463 -25.17 -34.75 6.97
CA MET A 463 -26.47 -34.18 7.31
C MET A 463 -27.44 -34.28 6.12
N VAL A 464 -26.98 -33.97 4.90
CA VAL A 464 -27.77 -34.17 3.66
C VAL A 464 -28.18 -35.64 3.53
N ASN A 465 -27.25 -36.58 3.74
CA ASN A 465 -27.55 -38.01 3.70
C ASN A 465 -28.61 -38.43 4.73
N LYS A 466 -28.56 -37.87 5.95
CA LYS A 466 -29.57 -38.13 6.98
C LYS A 466 -30.92 -37.51 6.64
N ILE A 467 -30.96 -36.32 6.06
CA ILE A 467 -32.20 -35.67 5.62
C ILE A 467 -32.89 -36.54 4.57
N ASN A 468 -32.17 -36.89 3.49
CA ASN A 468 -32.73 -37.67 2.39
C ASN A 468 -33.18 -39.09 2.80
N SER A 469 -32.53 -39.70 3.80
CA SER A 469 -32.83 -41.08 4.21
C SER A 469 -33.78 -41.21 5.41
N LYS A 470 -33.91 -40.18 6.26
CA LYS A 470 -34.66 -40.28 7.53
C LYS A 470 -35.81 -39.31 7.68
N LEU A 471 -35.81 -38.21 6.94
CA LEU A 471 -36.91 -37.25 6.98
C LEU A 471 -37.88 -37.54 5.83
N ILE A 472 -39.15 -37.23 6.08
CA ILE A 472 -40.24 -37.35 5.11
C ILE A 472 -40.84 -35.97 4.87
N THR A 473 -41.22 -35.72 3.62
CA THR A 473 -41.88 -34.49 3.19
C THR A 473 -43.34 -34.45 3.71
N PRO A 474 -44.04 -33.31 3.64
CA PRO A 474 -45.43 -33.19 4.05
C PRO A 474 -46.37 -34.19 3.37
N LEU A 475 -46.09 -34.57 2.12
CA LEU A 475 -46.87 -35.58 1.38
C LEU A 475 -46.36 -37.02 1.57
N GLY A 476 -45.38 -37.23 2.44
CA GLY A 476 -44.85 -38.55 2.80
C GLY A 476 -43.79 -39.09 1.84
N ASN A 477 -43.21 -38.26 0.98
CA ASN A 477 -42.10 -38.63 0.11
C ASN A 477 -40.75 -38.49 0.83
N SER A 478 -39.67 -38.94 0.20
CA SER A 478 -38.30 -38.65 0.66
C SER A 478 -37.79 -37.37 -0.01
N TYR A 479 -37.02 -36.59 0.73
CA TYR A 479 -36.30 -35.44 0.16
C TYR A 479 -35.18 -35.90 -0.79
N ASN A 480 -34.87 -35.06 -1.79
CA ASN A 480 -33.70 -35.21 -2.66
C ASN A 480 -32.87 -33.92 -2.65
N ILE A 481 -32.15 -33.70 -1.54
CA ILE A 481 -31.26 -32.56 -1.35
C ILE A 481 -29.83 -32.90 -1.77
N ARG A 482 -29.15 -31.97 -2.44
CA ARG A 482 -27.72 -32.02 -2.74
C ARG A 482 -27.00 -30.76 -2.26
N VAL A 483 -25.70 -30.89 -2.03
CA VAL A 483 -24.81 -29.76 -1.75
C VAL A 483 -23.66 -29.78 -2.75
N GLU A 484 -23.43 -28.65 -3.40
CA GLU A 484 -22.47 -28.51 -4.51
C GLU A 484 -21.63 -27.24 -4.32
N LYS A 485 -20.42 -27.25 -4.87
CA LYS A 485 -19.54 -26.07 -4.81
C LYS A 485 -19.76 -25.18 -6.01
N HIS A 486 -19.53 -23.88 -5.85
CA HIS A 486 -19.48 -22.93 -6.97
C HIS A 486 -18.50 -23.39 -8.06
N SER A 487 -17.35 -23.93 -7.64
CA SER A 487 -16.33 -24.48 -8.54
C SER A 487 -16.84 -25.61 -9.44
N ASP A 488 -17.83 -26.38 -8.98
CA ASP A 488 -18.38 -27.52 -9.72
C ASP A 488 -19.31 -27.06 -10.85
N ARG A 489 -19.76 -25.81 -10.78
CA ARG A 489 -20.70 -25.17 -11.70
C ARG A 489 -20.10 -23.99 -12.47
N ASN A 490 -18.79 -23.76 -12.37
CA ASN A 490 -18.10 -22.60 -12.95
C ASN A 490 -18.72 -21.26 -12.51
N LEU A 491 -19.20 -21.19 -11.26
CA LEU A 491 -19.68 -19.97 -10.61
C LEU A 491 -18.55 -19.20 -9.94
#